data_AF-A0A8I3AA01-F1
#
_entry.id   AF-A0A8I3AA01-F1
#
_cell.length_a   1.000
_cell.length_b   1.000
_cell.length_c   1.000
_cell.angle_alpha   90.00
_cell.angle_beta   90.00
_cell.angle_gamma   90.00
#
_symmetry.space_group_name_H-M   'P 1'
#
loop_
_entity.id
_entity.type
_entity.pdbx_description
1 polymer ?
#
loop_
_entity_poly.entity_id
_entity_poly.type
_entity_poly.pdbx_seq_one_letter_code
_entity_poly.pdbx_strand_id
1 'polypeptide(L)'
;MIVIWTRKDLRSLFARSNLGQEALVRYYSDYQREDLENAVQYFECASRNCPLTHPCYAAALVNLANVKMMSYRIHPRSTNLDELIRLYREALNLRRPRHPDRPVTLLQLTRALLLRYEQQGCAESADEIEKLMTEEVFSEDTHERRAADLVLDTLVRCRVVNSGSLVKLNELLRKLEGNAMPPDGYFDKPQRLINISTTLWKRYEKLGNLGDLDRLLATNEEALRLLPHRHPDRLSCLRTLGAVLWRLFEIHGDLDYLRQSISLSDEALQFTLEGHPHHRYWVINSTSHMAEMSERLGDVAFEASKYDESMAQYSQAIESLSSLVTHKSRGCLWL
;
A
#
# COMPACT_ATOMS: atom_id res chain seq x y z
N MET A 1 17.88 -41.83 3.84
CA MET A 1 18.74 -41.28 4.92
C MET A 1 17.82 -40.48 5.84
N ILE A 2 17.42 -41.05 6.98
CA ILE A 2 16.58 -40.35 7.97
C ILE A 2 17.53 -39.43 8.72
N VAL A 3 17.47 -38.13 8.44
CA VAL A 3 18.24 -37.17 9.21
C VAL A 3 17.51 -36.93 10.52
N ILE A 4 18.14 -37.32 11.63
CA ILE A 4 17.66 -37.07 13.00
C ILE A 4 18.27 -35.74 13.44
N TRP A 5 17.43 -34.75 13.70
CA TRP A 5 17.85 -33.35 13.92
C TRP A 5 17.90 -32.98 15.40
N THR A 6 18.79 -32.06 15.75
CA THR A 6 18.94 -31.64 17.14
C THR A 6 17.93 -30.56 17.52
N ARG A 7 17.42 -30.62 18.76
CA ARG A 7 16.55 -29.59 19.36
C ARG A 7 17.17 -28.18 19.34
N LYS A 8 18.50 -28.08 19.16
CA LYS A 8 19.27 -26.83 19.14
C LYS A 8 19.09 -26.07 17.82
N ASP A 9 19.05 -26.78 16.70
CA ASP A 9 18.90 -26.18 15.36
C ASP A 9 17.51 -25.54 15.20
N LEU A 10 16.47 -26.20 15.72
CA LEU A 10 15.10 -25.67 15.73
C LEU A 10 14.94 -24.46 16.65
N ARG A 11 15.59 -24.44 17.82
CA ARG A 11 15.59 -23.27 18.71
C ARG A 11 16.21 -22.03 18.02
N SER A 12 17.25 -22.23 17.23
CA SER A 12 17.90 -21.15 16.47
C SER A 12 16.96 -20.54 15.42
N LEU A 13 16.19 -21.37 14.69
CA LEU A 13 15.22 -20.91 13.70
C LEU A 13 14.14 -20.01 14.32
N PHE A 14 13.47 -20.49 15.38
CA PHE A 14 12.41 -19.73 16.05
C PHE A 14 12.95 -18.47 16.70
N ALA A 15 14.12 -18.54 17.34
CA ALA A 15 14.76 -17.37 17.95
C ALA A 15 15.02 -16.27 16.90
N ARG A 16 15.54 -16.61 15.71
CA ARG A 16 15.77 -15.63 14.64
C ARG A 16 14.49 -15.08 14.05
N SER A 17 13.47 -15.92 13.86
CA SER A 17 12.16 -15.44 13.41
C SER A 17 11.54 -14.47 14.42
N ASN A 18 11.70 -14.72 15.72
CA ASN A 18 11.23 -13.83 16.78
C ASN A 18 12.01 -12.51 16.79
N LEU A 19 13.34 -12.53 16.65
CA LEU A 19 14.15 -11.31 16.50
C LEU A 19 13.73 -10.50 15.26
N GLY A 20 13.39 -11.18 14.15
CA GLY A 20 12.83 -10.54 12.96
C GLY A 20 11.52 -9.82 13.25
N GLN A 21 10.61 -10.44 14.00
CA GLN A 21 9.35 -9.81 14.41
C GLN A 21 9.57 -8.64 15.38
N GLU A 22 10.48 -8.78 16.35
CA GLU A 22 10.83 -7.72 17.29
C GLU A 22 11.39 -6.48 16.55
N ALA A 23 12.29 -6.71 15.59
CA ALA A 23 12.80 -5.65 14.73
C ALA A 23 11.66 -4.96 13.93
N LEU A 24 10.68 -5.71 13.42
CA LEU A 24 9.49 -5.12 12.78
C LEU A 24 8.66 -4.27 13.74
N VAL A 25 8.47 -4.71 14.99
CA VAL A 25 7.73 -3.94 15.99
C VAL A 25 8.42 -2.61 16.30
N ARG A 26 9.76 -2.62 16.43
CA ARG A 26 10.55 -1.38 16.58
C ARG A 26 10.46 -0.49 15.35
N TYR A 27 10.55 -1.09 14.15
CA TYR A 27 10.34 -0.36 12.90
C TYR A 27 8.98 0.35 12.86
N TYR A 28 7.89 -0.29 13.30
CA TYR A 28 6.56 0.34 13.34
C TYR A 28 6.41 1.42 14.43
N SER A 29 7.34 1.51 15.36
CA SER A 29 7.35 2.53 16.41
C SER A 29 8.09 3.77 15.93
N ASP A 30 9.30 3.58 15.37
CA ASP A 30 10.24 4.68 15.13
C ASP A 30 10.57 4.90 13.64
N TYR A 31 10.08 4.03 12.75
CA TYR A 31 10.31 4.02 11.30
C TYR A 31 11.79 4.07 10.88
N GLN A 32 12.68 3.59 11.75
CA GLN A 32 14.11 3.52 11.50
C GLN A 32 14.44 2.46 10.46
N ARG A 33 15.05 2.87 9.36
CA ARG A 33 15.41 1.96 8.26
C ARG A 33 16.26 0.77 8.71
N GLU A 34 17.13 0.97 9.69
CA GLU A 34 18.01 -0.07 10.25
C GLU A 34 17.22 -1.22 10.86
N ASP A 35 16.09 -0.96 11.53
CA ASP A 35 15.25 -2.01 12.09
C ASP A 35 14.61 -2.90 11.00
N LEU A 36 14.21 -2.30 9.88
CA LEU A 36 13.68 -3.05 8.75
C LEU A 36 14.78 -3.90 8.07
N GLU A 37 15.99 -3.34 7.90
CA GLU A 37 17.13 -4.08 7.37
C GLU A 37 17.55 -5.24 8.29
N ASN A 38 17.55 -5.02 9.61
CA ASN A 38 17.78 -6.06 10.61
C ASN A 38 16.72 -7.15 10.54
N ALA A 39 15.43 -6.80 10.41
CA ALA A 39 14.36 -7.76 10.25
C ALA A 39 14.58 -8.65 9.02
N VAL A 40 14.93 -8.07 7.87
CA VAL A 40 15.29 -8.84 6.66
C VAL A 40 16.43 -9.80 6.96
N GLN A 41 17.53 -9.33 7.56
CA GLN A 41 18.68 -10.18 7.89
C GLN A 41 18.31 -11.35 8.81
N TYR A 42 17.48 -11.12 9.82
CA TYR A 42 17.03 -12.17 10.73
C TYR A 42 16.18 -13.23 10.01
N PHE A 43 15.24 -12.82 9.15
CA PHE A 43 14.43 -13.75 8.38
C PHE A 43 15.22 -14.49 7.28
N GLU A 44 16.20 -13.84 6.65
CA GLU A 44 17.12 -14.50 5.73
C GLU A 44 17.93 -15.58 6.44
N CYS A 45 18.43 -15.24 7.63
CA CYS A 45 19.19 -16.17 8.45
C CYS A 45 18.31 -17.32 8.98
N ALA A 46 17.05 -17.05 9.32
CA ALA A 46 16.07 -18.08 9.67
C ALA A 46 15.83 -19.04 8.49
N SER A 47 15.50 -18.52 7.32
CA SER A 47 15.25 -19.32 6.10
C SER A 47 16.47 -20.16 5.71
N ARG A 48 17.67 -19.55 5.66
CA ARG A 48 18.93 -20.25 5.29
C ARG A 48 19.26 -21.42 6.20
N ASN A 49 18.89 -21.35 7.48
CA ASN A 49 19.19 -22.38 8.47
C ASN A 49 18.03 -23.36 8.70
N CYS A 50 16.90 -23.17 8.02
CA CYS A 50 15.81 -24.13 8.04
C CYS A 50 16.04 -25.19 6.95
N PRO A 51 16.08 -26.50 7.29
CA PRO A 51 16.23 -27.55 6.28
C PRO A 51 15.06 -27.56 5.28
N LEU A 52 15.35 -27.83 4.00
CA LEU A 52 14.35 -27.88 2.93
C LEU A 52 13.22 -28.89 3.18
N THR A 53 13.52 -29.98 3.90
CA THR A 53 12.56 -31.04 4.23
C THR A 53 11.72 -30.73 5.48
N HIS A 54 12.02 -29.63 6.18
CA HIS A 54 11.35 -29.30 7.42
C HIS A 54 9.98 -28.66 7.15
N PRO A 55 8.90 -29.03 7.89
CA PRO A 55 7.55 -28.49 7.66
C PRO A 55 7.46 -26.96 7.74
N CYS A 56 8.29 -26.32 8.58
CA CYS A 56 8.31 -24.86 8.72
C CYS A 56 9.10 -24.12 7.62
N TYR A 57 9.74 -24.82 6.68
CA TYR A 57 10.54 -24.15 5.65
C TYR A 57 9.69 -23.22 4.78
N ALA A 58 8.50 -23.68 4.36
CA ALA A 58 7.55 -22.84 3.63
C ALA A 58 7.14 -21.59 4.44
N ALA A 59 6.98 -21.70 5.76
CA ALA A 59 6.68 -20.57 6.62
C ALA A 59 7.86 -19.59 6.74
N ALA A 60 9.09 -20.09 6.81
CA ALA A 60 10.30 -19.26 6.83
C ALA A 60 10.45 -18.45 5.53
N LEU A 61 10.17 -19.07 4.37
CA LEU A 61 10.15 -18.40 3.07
C LEU A 61 9.07 -17.31 3.00
N VAL A 62 7.85 -17.60 3.46
CA VAL A 62 6.75 -16.61 3.51
C VAL A 62 7.10 -15.44 4.41
N ASN A 63 7.67 -15.68 5.59
CA ASN A 63 8.08 -14.60 6.49
C ASN A 63 9.15 -13.70 5.87
N LEU A 64 10.14 -14.30 5.20
CA LEU A 64 11.15 -13.56 4.45
C LEU A 64 10.54 -12.75 3.29
N ALA A 65 9.63 -13.35 2.54
CA ALA A 65 8.94 -12.68 1.44
C ALA A 65 8.07 -11.51 1.93
N ASN A 66 7.41 -11.66 3.09
CA ASN A 66 6.61 -10.60 3.71
C ASN A 66 7.47 -9.39 4.12
N VAL A 67 8.59 -9.62 4.82
CA VAL A 67 9.48 -8.50 5.21
C VAL A 67 10.13 -7.84 3.98
N LYS A 68 10.48 -8.62 2.95
CA LYS A 68 10.99 -8.06 1.68
C LYS A 68 9.89 -7.29 0.93
N MET A 69 8.63 -7.73 0.97
CA MET A 69 7.49 -6.97 0.44
C MET A 69 7.32 -5.64 1.15
N MET A 70 7.44 -5.62 2.48
CA MET A 70 7.43 -4.37 3.25
C MET A 70 8.59 -3.47 2.83
N SER A 71 9.82 -3.99 2.80
CA SER A 71 11.00 -3.28 2.32
C SER A 71 10.84 -2.74 0.91
N TYR A 72 10.22 -3.49 0.00
CA TYR A 72 9.95 -3.04 -1.36
C TYR A 72 8.94 -1.90 -1.42
N ARG A 73 7.84 -1.97 -0.66
CA ARG A 73 6.83 -0.89 -0.61
C ARG A 73 7.40 0.42 -0.07
N ILE A 74 8.33 0.31 0.87
CA ILE A 74 8.96 1.44 1.56
C ILE A 74 10.15 1.98 0.74
N HIS A 75 10.97 1.10 0.20
CA HIS A 75 12.19 1.41 -0.55
C HIS A 75 12.28 0.57 -1.85
N PRO A 76 11.47 0.90 -2.89
CA PRO A 76 11.39 0.09 -4.10
C PRO A 76 12.71 -0.07 -4.85
N ARG A 77 13.60 0.93 -4.74
CA ARG A 77 14.90 0.95 -5.43
C ARG A 77 15.94 0.00 -4.82
N SER A 78 15.77 -0.43 -3.57
CA SER A 78 16.75 -1.26 -2.86
C SER A 78 16.34 -2.73 -2.71
N THR A 79 15.16 -3.12 -3.20
CA THR A 79 14.65 -4.49 -3.04
C THR A 79 14.19 -5.05 -4.37
N ASN A 80 14.55 -6.30 -4.65
CA ASN A 80 14.18 -6.98 -5.88
C ASN A 80 12.81 -7.67 -5.76
N LEU A 81 11.80 -7.14 -6.46
CA LEU A 81 10.45 -7.71 -6.51
C LEU A 81 10.41 -9.14 -7.07
N ASP A 82 11.33 -9.52 -7.97
CA ASP A 82 11.39 -10.88 -8.50
C ASP A 82 11.93 -11.87 -7.47
N GLU A 83 12.75 -11.41 -6.51
CA GLU A 83 13.20 -12.26 -5.41
C GLU A 83 12.05 -12.64 -4.49
N LEU A 84 11.23 -11.68 -4.06
CA LEU A 84 10.10 -11.97 -3.18
C LEU A 84 9.01 -12.81 -3.87
N ILE A 85 8.78 -12.60 -5.18
CA ILE A 85 7.86 -13.43 -5.96
C ILE A 85 8.39 -14.87 -6.04
N ARG A 86 9.70 -15.07 -6.24
CA ARG A 86 10.32 -16.41 -6.21
C ARG A 86 10.13 -17.09 -4.85
N LEU A 87 10.34 -16.38 -3.74
CA LEU A 87 10.15 -16.92 -2.39
C LEU A 87 8.69 -17.38 -2.16
N TYR A 88 7.71 -16.57 -2.58
CA TYR A 88 6.30 -16.98 -2.49
C TYR A 88 5.96 -18.18 -3.38
N ARG A 89 6.47 -18.22 -4.61
CA ARG A 89 6.28 -19.38 -5.51
C ARG A 89 6.87 -20.65 -4.91
N GLU A 90 8.08 -20.58 -4.36
CA GLU A 90 8.72 -21.72 -3.71
C GLU A 90 7.90 -22.20 -2.50
N ALA A 91 7.46 -21.28 -1.64
CA ALA A 91 6.59 -21.62 -0.52
C ALA A 91 5.26 -22.25 -0.97
N LEU A 92 4.66 -21.76 -2.06
CA LEU A 92 3.42 -22.29 -2.62
C LEU A 92 3.61 -23.71 -3.16
N ASN A 93 4.75 -23.99 -3.79
CA ASN A 93 5.08 -25.32 -4.31
C ASN A 93 5.28 -26.36 -3.18
N LEU A 94 5.78 -25.93 -2.02
CA LEU A 94 5.90 -26.77 -0.84
C LEU A 94 4.54 -27.07 -0.18
N ARG A 95 3.59 -26.15 -0.30
CA ARG A 95 2.22 -26.27 0.23
C ARG A 95 1.30 -26.91 -0.81
N ARG A 96 1.32 -28.25 -0.88
CA ARG A 96 0.48 -29.06 -1.79
C ARG A 96 -1.02 -28.75 -1.69
N PRO A 97 -1.85 -29.09 -2.69
CA PRO A 97 -3.31 -28.95 -2.61
C PRO A 97 -3.87 -29.51 -1.31
N ARG A 98 -4.81 -28.79 -0.69
CA ARG A 98 -5.41 -29.05 0.64
C ARG A 98 -4.52 -28.75 1.86
N HIS A 99 -3.31 -28.23 1.68
CA HIS A 99 -2.54 -27.71 2.82
C HIS A 99 -3.26 -26.48 3.42
N PRO A 100 -3.44 -26.39 4.75
CA PRO A 100 -4.23 -25.32 5.38
C PRO A 100 -3.73 -23.91 5.06
N ASP A 101 -2.41 -23.71 5.03
CA ASP A 101 -1.84 -22.40 4.72
C ASP A 101 -1.66 -22.10 3.22
N ARG A 102 -2.05 -23.01 2.32
CA ARG A 102 -1.87 -22.83 0.86
C ARG A 102 -2.65 -21.63 0.33
N PRO A 103 -3.95 -21.44 0.66
CA PRO A 103 -4.71 -20.29 0.21
C PRO A 103 -4.06 -18.96 0.58
N VAL A 104 -3.54 -18.84 1.81
CA VAL A 104 -2.86 -17.62 2.27
C VAL A 104 -1.58 -17.36 1.47
N THR A 105 -0.74 -18.36 1.21
CA THR A 105 0.45 -18.15 0.35
C THR A 105 0.08 -17.75 -1.06
N LEU A 106 -0.96 -18.37 -1.63
CA LEU A 106 -1.43 -18.04 -2.97
C LEU A 106 -1.91 -16.58 -3.04
N LEU A 107 -2.69 -16.13 -2.05
CA LEU A 107 -3.11 -14.73 -1.96
C LEU A 107 -1.93 -13.77 -1.81
N GLN A 108 -0.89 -14.12 -1.04
CA GLN A 108 0.31 -13.28 -0.93
C GLN A 108 1.13 -13.23 -2.22
N LEU A 109 1.27 -14.36 -2.92
CA LEU A 109 1.92 -14.42 -4.24
C LEU A 109 1.16 -13.56 -5.25
N THR A 110 -0.15 -13.72 -5.35
CA THR A 110 -0.97 -13.00 -6.32
C THR A 110 -1.00 -11.49 -6.04
N ARG A 111 -0.95 -11.06 -4.77
CA ARG A 111 -0.73 -9.64 -4.42
C ARG A 111 0.62 -9.11 -4.87
N ALA A 112 1.69 -9.92 -4.77
CA ALA A 112 3.01 -9.54 -5.27
C ALA A 112 3.05 -9.43 -6.81
N LEU A 113 2.41 -10.38 -7.50
CA LEU A 113 2.26 -10.35 -8.95
C LEU A 113 1.41 -9.15 -9.40
N LEU A 114 0.35 -8.83 -8.66
CA LEU A 114 -0.51 -7.69 -8.94
C LEU A 114 0.26 -6.37 -8.79
N LEU A 115 1.07 -6.24 -7.74
CA LEU A 115 1.95 -5.08 -7.57
C LEU A 115 2.93 -4.94 -8.74
N ARG A 116 3.51 -6.05 -9.22
CA ARG A 116 4.39 -6.05 -10.40
C ARG A 116 3.62 -5.63 -11.65
N TYR A 117 2.41 -6.13 -11.85
CA TYR A 117 1.56 -5.73 -12.96
C TYR A 117 1.20 -4.25 -12.92
N GLU A 118 0.82 -3.72 -11.75
CA GLU A 118 0.49 -2.32 -11.56
C GLU A 118 1.65 -1.38 -11.86
N GLN A 119 2.86 -1.72 -11.41
CA GLN A 119 4.03 -0.84 -11.56
C GLN A 119 4.78 -1.00 -12.88
N GLN A 120 4.82 -2.21 -13.43
CA GLN A 120 5.66 -2.55 -14.59
C GLN A 120 4.87 -2.95 -15.84
N GLY A 121 3.55 -3.14 -15.72
CA GLY A 121 2.70 -3.59 -16.84
C GLY A 121 2.98 -5.01 -17.33
N CYS A 122 3.67 -5.84 -16.54
CA CYS A 122 4.08 -7.20 -16.92
C CYS A 122 2.87 -8.13 -17.09
N ALA A 123 2.47 -8.38 -18.35
CA ALA A 123 1.30 -9.17 -18.71
C ALA A 123 1.38 -10.62 -18.18
N GLU A 124 2.58 -11.20 -18.15
CA GLU A 124 2.82 -12.55 -17.63
C GLU A 124 2.41 -12.67 -16.15
N SER A 125 2.50 -11.57 -15.38
CA SER A 125 2.03 -11.55 -13.99
C SER A 125 0.51 -11.60 -13.91
N ALA A 126 -0.18 -10.92 -14.82
CA ALA A 126 -1.64 -10.94 -14.90
C ALA A 126 -2.15 -12.34 -15.27
N ASP A 127 -1.52 -12.96 -16.27
CA ASP A 127 -1.89 -14.30 -16.74
C ASP A 127 -1.63 -15.36 -15.65
N GLU A 128 -0.53 -15.22 -14.89
CA GLU A 128 -0.25 -16.10 -13.77
C GLU A 128 -1.27 -15.94 -12.63
N ILE A 129 -1.71 -14.72 -12.31
CA ILE A 129 -2.77 -14.49 -11.32
C ILE A 129 -4.05 -15.20 -11.74
N GLU A 130 -4.50 -15.01 -12.99
CA GLU A 130 -5.72 -15.64 -13.49
C GLU A 130 -5.64 -17.16 -13.45
N LYS A 131 -4.50 -17.71 -13.85
CA LYS A 131 -4.25 -19.15 -13.76
C LYS A 131 -4.35 -19.66 -12.32
N LEU A 132 -3.61 -19.04 -11.39
CA LEU A 132 -3.59 -19.45 -9.98
C LEU A 132 -4.97 -19.36 -9.33
N MET A 133 -5.74 -18.30 -9.61
CA MET A 133 -7.08 -18.12 -9.06
C MET A 133 -8.13 -19.06 -9.65
N THR A 134 -7.94 -19.50 -10.91
CA THR A 134 -8.85 -20.44 -11.57
C THR A 134 -8.59 -21.89 -11.17
N GLU A 135 -7.33 -22.25 -10.96
CA GLU A 135 -6.93 -23.62 -10.60
C GLU A 135 -7.17 -23.94 -9.12
N GLU A 136 -7.17 -22.93 -8.23
CA GLU A 136 -7.41 -23.13 -6.81
C GLU A 136 -8.91 -23.19 -6.48
N VAL A 137 -9.33 -24.25 -5.80
CA VAL A 137 -10.71 -24.41 -5.34
C VAL A 137 -10.83 -23.85 -3.92
N PHE A 138 -11.39 -22.64 -3.82
CA PHE A 138 -11.83 -22.08 -2.55
C PHE A 138 -13.22 -22.62 -2.21
N SER A 139 -13.46 -22.93 -0.94
CA SER A 139 -14.81 -23.28 -0.49
C SER A 139 -15.75 -22.07 -0.61
N GLU A 140 -17.03 -22.31 -0.86
CA GLU A 140 -18.03 -21.25 -0.90
C GLU A 140 -18.12 -20.54 0.47
N ASP A 141 -18.38 -19.23 0.44
CA ASP A 141 -18.52 -18.34 1.60
C ASP A 141 -17.30 -18.15 2.53
N THR A 142 -16.11 -18.62 2.15
CA THR A 142 -14.90 -18.37 2.96
C THR A 142 -14.30 -16.97 2.76
N HIS A 143 -13.49 -16.53 3.74
CA HIS A 143 -12.77 -15.26 3.64
C HIS A 143 -11.69 -15.31 2.55
N GLU A 144 -11.10 -16.47 2.29
CA GLU A 144 -10.11 -16.65 1.22
C GLU A 144 -10.73 -16.52 -0.16
N ARG A 145 -11.96 -17.04 -0.36
CA ARG A 145 -12.71 -16.84 -1.61
C ARG A 145 -12.94 -15.36 -1.87
N ARG A 146 -13.41 -14.62 -0.86
CA ARG A 146 -13.62 -13.17 -0.95
C ARG A 146 -12.33 -12.41 -1.24
N ALA A 147 -11.24 -12.77 -0.59
CA ALA A 147 -9.93 -12.17 -0.86
C ALA A 147 -9.43 -12.48 -2.28
N ALA A 148 -9.71 -13.67 -2.82
CA ALA A 148 -9.39 -14.03 -4.20
C ALA A 148 -10.22 -13.21 -5.21
N ASP A 149 -11.53 -13.07 -4.97
CA ASP A 149 -12.42 -12.24 -5.80
C ASP A 149 -11.95 -10.78 -5.80
N LEU A 150 -11.52 -10.25 -4.66
CA LEU A 150 -10.97 -8.91 -4.53
C LEU A 150 -9.67 -8.71 -5.33
N VAL A 151 -8.77 -9.70 -5.34
CA VAL A 151 -7.56 -9.67 -6.17
C VAL A 151 -7.92 -9.63 -7.66
N LEU A 152 -8.89 -10.46 -8.09
CA LEU A 152 -9.35 -10.47 -9.48
C LEU A 152 -10.03 -9.15 -9.87
N ASP A 153 -10.88 -8.60 -9.01
CA ASP A 153 -11.50 -7.29 -9.25
C ASP A 153 -10.45 -6.19 -9.36
N THR A 154 -9.39 -6.26 -8.55
CA THR A 154 -8.27 -5.30 -8.61
C THR A 154 -7.47 -5.46 -9.90
N LEU A 155 -7.22 -6.69 -10.35
CA LEU A 155 -6.57 -6.96 -11.64
C LEU A 155 -7.40 -6.41 -12.82
N VAL A 156 -8.71 -6.68 -12.83
CA VAL A 156 -9.64 -6.13 -13.84
C VAL A 156 -9.61 -4.61 -13.81
N ARG A 157 -9.67 -4.00 -12.63
CA ARG A 157 -9.55 -2.54 -12.46
C ARG A 157 -8.29 -2.01 -13.12
N CYS A 158 -7.12 -2.60 -12.86
CA CYS A 158 -5.86 -2.19 -13.48
C CYS A 158 -5.92 -2.26 -15.01
N ARG A 159 -6.39 -3.37 -15.58
CA ARG A 159 -6.55 -3.54 -17.04
C ARG A 159 -7.48 -2.47 -17.64
N VAL A 160 -8.62 -2.24 -17.01
CA VAL A 160 -9.63 -1.28 -17.48
C VAL A 160 -9.09 0.15 -17.40
N VAL A 161 -8.53 0.54 -16.26
CA VAL A 161 -7.95 1.88 -16.03
C VAL A 161 -6.81 2.16 -17.02
N ASN A 162 -5.91 1.19 -17.22
CA ASN A 162 -4.80 1.31 -18.18
C ASN A 162 -5.28 1.37 -19.63
N SER A 163 -6.37 0.66 -19.98
CA SER A 163 -6.95 0.75 -21.32
C SER A 163 -7.56 2.12 -21.62
N GLY A 164 -7.98 2.86 -20.59
CA GLY A 164 -8.69 4.13 -20.74
C GLY A 164 -10.07 4.02 -21.43
N SER A 165 -10.60 2.80 -21.61
CA SER A 165 -11.88 2.56 -22.26
C SER A 165 -13.04 2.97 -21.37
N LEU A 166 -13.77 4.02 -21.77
CA LEU A 166 -14.94 4.53 -21.04
C LEU A 166 -16.05 3.50 -20.87
N VAL A 167 -16.30 2.66 -21.89
CA VAL A 167 -17.29 1.58 -21.82
C VAL A 167 -16.91 0.59 -20.71
N LYS A 168 -15.65 0.13 -20.71
CA LYS A 168 -15.16 -0.79 -19.69
C LYS A 168 -15.13 -0.17 -18.30
N LEU A 169 -14.80 1.13 -18.17
CA LEU A 169 -14.86 1.85 -16.89
C LEU A 169 -16.29 1.87 -16.34
N ASN A 170 -17.29 2.14 -17.18
CA ASN A 170 -18.69 2.16 -16.78
C ASN A 170 -19.22 0.77 -16.39
N GLU A 171 -18.84 -0.27 -17.14
CA GLU A 171 -19.17 -1.66 -16.81
C GLU A 171 -18.55 -2.08 -15.48
N LEU A 172 -17.28 -1.74 -15.26
CA LEU A 172 -16.58 -2.02 -14.02
C LEU A 172 -17.24 -1.32 -12.82
N LEU A 173 -17.59 -0.04 -12.95
CA LEU A 173 -18.30 0.68 -11.88
C LEU A 173 -19.62 0.00 -11.54
N ARG A 174 -20.42 -0.37 -12.55
CA ARG A 174 -21.69 -1.08 -12.33
C ARG A 174 -21.48 -2.40 -11.58
N LYS A 175 -20.43 -3.16 -11.91
CA LYS A 175 -20.09 -4.41 -11.22
C LYS A 175 -19.65 -4.14 -9.76
N LEU A 176 -18.74 -3.18 -9.58
CA LEU A 176 -18.20 -2.81 -8.28
C LEU A 176 -19.25 -2.17 -7.36
N GLU A 177 -20.35 -1.63 -7.89
CA GLU A 177 -21.45 -1.07 -7.10
C GLU A 177 -22.60 -2.06 -6.90
N GLY A 178 -22.84 -2.95 -7.88
CA GLY A 178 -23.98 -3.86 -7.90
C GLY A 178 -23.87 -5.10 -7.01
N ASN A 179 -22.65 -5.55 -6.65
CA ASN A 179 -22.54 -6.74 -5.78
C ASN A 179 -22.90 -6.36 -4.33
N ALA A 180 -24.00 -6.90 -3.79
CA ALA A 180 -24.36 -6.71 -2.39
C ALA A 180 -23.22 -7.23 -1.48
N MET A 181 -22.76 -6.40 -0.54
CA MET A 181 -21.77 -6.83 0.44
C MET A 181 -22.45 -7.70 1.51
N PRO A 182 -21.88 -8.86 1.86
CA PRO A 182 -22.34 -9.61 3.02
C PRO A 182 -22.25 -8.74 4.29
N PRO A 183 -23.12 -8.97 5.30
CA PRO A 183 -23.12 -8.21 6.56
C PRO A 183 -21.75 -8.15 7.24
N ASP A 184 -20.95 -9.21 7.09
CA ASP A 184 -19.63 -9.37 7.69
C ASP A 184 -18.48 -8.86 6.78
N GLY A 185 -18.83 -8.32 5.60
CA GLY A 185 -17.90 -7.82 4.57
C GLY A 185 -17.14 -6.55 4.96
N TYR A 186 -17.16 -6.17 6.23
CA TYR A 186 -16.49 -4.99 6.77
C TYR A 186 -14.99 -4.93 6.41
N PHE A 187 -14.33 -6.08 6.30
CA PHE A 187 -12.89 -6.16 5.99
C PHE A 187 -12.54 -5.93 4.52
N ASP A 188 -13.41 -6.33 3.58
CA ASP A 188 -13.14 -6.20 2.13
C ASP A 188 -13.71 -4.89 1.55
N LYS A 189 -14.66 -4.28 2.26
CA LYS A 189 -15.34 -3.04 1.84
C LYS A 189 -14.36 -1.89 1.53
N PRO A 190 -13.35 -1.59 2.38
CA PRO A 190 -12.41 -0.52 2.08
C PRO A 190 -11.67 -0.71 0.76
N GLN A 191 -11.19 -1.92 0.46
CA GLN A 191 -10.45 -2.18 -0.78
C GLN A 191 -11.36 -2.06 -2.01
N ARG A 192 -12.62 -2.48 -1.89
CA ARG A 192 -13.61 -2.30 -2.95
C ARG A 192 -13.93 -0.83 -3.19
N LEU A 193 -14.06 -0.02 -2.13
CA LEU A 193 -14.21 1.44 -2.23
C LEU A 193 -12.98 2.07 -2.92
N ILE A 194 -11.76 1.64 -2.58
CA ILE A 194 -10.53 2.08 -3.26
C ILE A 194 -10.58 1.74 -4.77
N ASN A 195 -11.10 0.56 -5.14
CA ASN A 195 -11.26 0.16 -6.53
C ASN A 195 -12.29 1.04 -7.26
N ILE A 196 -13.42 1.37 -6.62
CA ILE A 196 -14.43 2.30 -7.15
C ILE A 196 -13.80 3.68 -7.33
N SER A 197 -13.16 4.23 -6.30
CA SER A 197 -12.49 5.53 -6.34
C SER A 197 -11.49 5.61 -7.49
N THR A 198 -10.58 4.65 -7.61
CA THR A 198 -9.59 4.65 -8.71
C THR A 198 -10.26 4.64 -10.10
N THR A 199 -11.36 3.89 -10.24
CA THR A 199 -12.12 3.80 -11.49
C THR A 199 -12.85 5.12 -11.80
N LEU A 200 -13.47 5.75 -10.80
CA LEU A 200 -14.12 7.06 -10.92
C LEU A 200 -13.10 8.15 -11.28
N TRP A 201 -11.93 8.15 -10.64
CA TRP A 201 -10.85 9.09 -10.99
C TRP A 201 -10.46 8.98 -12.45
N LYS A 202 -10.29 7.75 -12.96
CA LYS A 202 -9.95 7.58 -14.37
C LYS A 202 -11.06 8.04 -15.31
N ARG A 203 -12.32 7.85 -14.93
CA ARG A 203 -13.47 8.33 -15.69
C ARG A 203 -13.56 9.85 -15.69
N TYR A 204 -13.33 10.48 -14.53
CA TYR A 204 -13.23 11.93 -14.40
C TYR A 204 -12.12 12.50 -15.31
N GLU A 205 -10.91 11.95 -15.29
CA GLU A 205 -9.82 12.39 -16.18
C GLU A 205 -10.20 12.36 -17.68
N LYS A 206 -11.11 11.46 -18.06
CA LYS A 206 -11.56 11.30 -19.44
C LYS A 206 -12.72 12.21 -19.83
N LEU A 207 -13.62 12.51 -18.90
CA LEU A 207 -14.88 13.21 -19.18
C LEU A 207 -14.98 14.61 -18.56
N GLY A 208 -14.17 14.92 -17.55
CA GLY A 208 -14.32 16.13 -16.73
C GLY A 208 -15.63 16.19 -15.94
N ASN A 209 -16.30 15.06 -15.72
CA ASN A 209 -17.61 15.03 -15.07
C ASN A 209 -17.49 15.29 -13.57
N LEU A 210 -17.99 16.44 -13.10
CA LEU A 210 -17.97 16.79 -11.69
C LEU A 210 -18.72 15.80 -10.79
N GLY A 211 -19.76 15.14 -11.30
CA GLY A 211 -20.46 14.09 -10.54
C GLY A 211 -19.57 12.88 -10.21
N ASP A 212 -18.47 12.67 -10.95
CA ASP A 212 -17.48 11.65 -10.59
C ASP A 212 -16.59 12.09 -9.42
N LEU A 213 -16.28 13.39 -9.32
CA LEU A 213 -15.55 13.96 -8.18
C LEU A 213 -16.38 13.91 -6.89
N ASP A 214 -17.68 14.22 -6.96
CA ASP A 214 -18.57 14.13 -5.79
C ASP A 214 -18.64 12.70 -5.26
N ARG A 215 -18.76 11.73 -6.19
CA ARG A 215 -18.77 10.30 -5.84
C ARG A 215 -17.42 9.84 -5.30
N LEU A 216 -16.31 10.34 -5.86
CA LEU A 216 -14.96 10.09 -5.36
C LEU A 216 -14.78 10.56 -3.92
N LEU A 217 -15.25 11.77 -3.61
CA LEU A 217 -15.21 12.35 -2.27
C LEU A 217 -15.94 11.43 -1.28
N ALA A 218 -17.21 11.13 -1.55
CA ALA A 218 -18.05 10.28 -0.70
C ALA A 218 -17.46 8.87 -0.52
N THR A 219 -16.95 8.26 -1.59
CA THR A 219 -16.38 6.90 -1.57
C THR A 219 -15.10 6.85 -0.72
N ASN A 220 -14.22 7.85 -0.83
CA ASN A 220 -12.99 7.89 -0.03
C ASN A 220 -13.27 8.22 1.44
N GLU A 221 -14.20 9.13 1.74
CA GLU A 221 -14.64 9.40 3.11
C GLU A 221 -15.22 8.15 3.78
N GLU A 222 -16.03 7.38 3.05
CA GLU A 222 -16.53 6.11 3.55
C GLU A 222 -15.41 5.11 3.83
N ALA A 223 -14.43 5.00 2.92
CA ALA A 223 -13.27 4.12 3.14
C ALA A 223 -12.48 4.53 4.39
N LEU A 224 -12.25 5.83 4.60
CA LEU A 224 -11.55 6.35 5.78
C LEU A 224 -12.34 6.11 7.07
N ARG A 225 -13.67 6.13 7.04
CA ARG A 225 -14.49 5.81 8.22
C ARG A 225 -14.35 4.34 8.64
N LEU A 226 -14.13 3.44 7.69
CA LEU A 226 -14.03 2.01 7.93
C LEU A 226 -12.60 1.56 8.31
N LEU A 227 -11.58 2.26 7.81
CA LEU A 227 -10.17 1.92 8.01
C LEU A 227 -9.64 2.44 9.36
N PRO A 228 -9.06 1.57 10.21
CA PRO A 228 -8.35 2.01 11.41
C PRO A 228 -7.22 3.00 11.10
N HIS A 229 -6.89 3.89 12.04
CA HIS A 229 -5.89 4.96 11.84
C HIS A 229 -4.52 4.45 11.34
N ARG A 230 -4.06 3.29 11.81
CA ARG A 230 -2.78 2.69 11.41
C ARG A 230 -2.87 1.68 10.26
N HIS A 231 -4.01 1.59 9.58
CA HIS A 231 -4.16 0.65 8.47
C HIS A 231 -3.33 1.10 7.26
N PRO A 232 -2.56 0.21 6.60
CA PRO A 232 -1.70 0.58 5.47
C PRO A 232 -2.43 1.30 4.33
N ASP A 233 -3.66 0.86 4.03
CA ASP A 233 -4.45 1.45 2.94
C ASP A 233 -5.07 2.81 3.28
N ARG A 234 -5.04 3.25 4.56
CA ARG A 234 -5.58 4.55 4.96
C ARG A 234 -4.82 5.70 4.29
N LEU A 235 -3.49 5.60 4.20
CA LEU A 235 -2.66 6.61 3.55
C LEU A 235 -2.98 6.75 2.05
N SER A 236 -3.31 5.64 1.38
CA SER A 236 -3.75 5.67 -0.02
C SER A 236 -5.08 6.41 -0.18
N CYS A 237 -6.05 6.17 0.71
CA CYS A 237 -7.33 6.88 0.71
C CYS A 237 -7.16 8.38 1.01
N LEU A 238 -6.37 8.73 2.03
CA LEU A 238 -6.07 10.14 2.36
C LEU A 238 -5.44 10.85 1.16
N ARG A 239 -4.50 10.21 0.48
CA ARG A 239 -3.82 10.77 -0.69
C ARG A 239 -4.79 11.07 -1.82
N THR A 240 -5.67 10.11 -2.14
CA THR A 240 -6.69 10.30 -3.18
C THR A 240 -7.67 11.40 -2.77
N LEU A 241 -8.10 11.44 -1.51
CA LEU A 241 -9.01 12.46 -1.00
C LEU A 241 -8.42 13.87 -1.07
N GLY A 242 -7.16 14.05 -0.66
CA GLY A 242 -6.45 15.33 -0.78
C GLY A 242 -6.36 15.81 -2.24
N ALA A 243 -6.11 14.89 -3.19
CA ALA A 243 -6.10 15.22 -4.61
C ALA A 243 -7.48 15.62 -5.15
N VAL A 244 -8.56 14.96 -4.69
CA VAL A 244 -9.94 15.32 -5.05
C VAL A 244 -10.28 16.71 -4.52
N LEU A 245 -9.98 16.98 -3.25
CA LEU A 245 -10.22 18.29 -2.63
C LEU A 245 -9.47 19.41 -3.32
N TRP A 246 -8.20 19.18 -3.69
CA TRP A 246 -7.45 20.14 -4.48
C TRP A 246 -8.10 20.44 -5.83
N ARG A 247 -8.57 19.41 -6.56
CA ARG A 247 -9.28 19.61 -7.82
C ARG A 247 -10.59 20.36 -7.66
N LEU A 248 -11.36 20.06 -6.61
CA LEU A 248 -12.60 20.79 -6.32
C LEU A 248 -12.32 22.25 -5.96
N PHE A 249 -11.24 22.54 -5.23
CA PHE A 249 -10.77 23.90 -4.99
C PHE A 249 -10.44 24.62 -6.32
N GLU A 250 -9.67 24.00 -7.21
CA GLU A 250 -9.34 24.62 -8.51
C GLU A 250 -10.58 24.92 -9.37
N ILE A 251 -11.61 24.08 -9.29
CA ILE A 251 -12.84 24.24 -10.07
C ILE A 251 -13.75 25.32 -9.47
N HIS A 252 -13.92 25.33 -8.16
CA HIS A 252 -14.93 26.16 -7.49
C HIS A 252 -14.36 27.43 -6.85
N GLY A 253 -13.04 27.49 -6.61
CA GLY A 253 -12.40 28.56 -5.85
C GLY A 253 -12.75 28.59 -4.37
N ASP A 254 -13.38 27.53 -3.85
CA ASP A 254 -13.85 27.45 -2.47
C ASP A 254 -12.71 27.03 -1.52
N LEU A 255 -12.34 27.94 -0.63
CA LEU A 255 -11.26 27.74 0.34
C LEU A 255 -11.56 26.64 1.36
N ASP A 256 -12.83 26.23 1.54
CA ASP A 256 -13.17 25.14 2.45
C ASP A 256 -12.59 23.80 1.98
N TYR A 257 -12.47 23.57 0.67
CA TYR A 257 -11.79 22.39 0.16
C TYR A 257 -10.29 22.40 0.48
N LEU A 258 -9.67 23.58 0.41
CA LEU A 258 -8.25 23.74 0.74
C LEU A 258 -8.01 23.53 2.25
N ARG A 259 -8.88 24.08 3.10
CA ARG A 259 -8.86 23.85 4.56
C ARG A 259 -8.98 22.36 4.90
N GLN A 260 -9.90 21.65 4.26
CA GLN A 260 -10.07 20.21 4.46
C GLN A 260 -8.82 19.43 4.02
N SER A 261 -8.23 19.78 2.87
CA SER A 261 -7.01 19.13 2.37
C SER A 261 -5.82 19.31 3.31
N ILE A 262 -5.67 20.50 3.91
CA ILE A 262 -4.66 20.78 4.95
C ILE A 262 -4.92 19.91 6.17
N SER A 263 -6.16 19.86 6.67
CA SER A 263 -6.51 19.04 7.84
C SER A 263 -6.23 17.55 7.65
N LEU A 264 -6.47 17.01 6.45
CA LEU A 264 -6.15 15.61 6.13
C LEU A 264 -4.65 15.37 6.07
N SER A 265 -3.88 16.35 5.60
CA SER A 265 -2.43 16.24 5.53
C SER A 265 -1.82 16.31 6.94
N ASP A 266 -2.38 17.14 7.82
CA ASP A 266 -2.02 17.16 9.25
C ASP A 266 -2.37 15.82 9.93
N GLU A 267 -3.55 15.23 9.65
CA GLU A 267 -3.87 13.87 10.13
C GLU A 267 -2.83 12.85 9.66
N ALA A 268 -2.47 12.88 8.38
CA ALA A 268 -1.50 11.94 7.83
C ALA A 268 -0.12 12.09 8.51
N LEU A 269 0.32 13.32 8.76
CA LEU A 269 1.60 13.64 9.40
C LEU A 269 1.67 13.19 10.87
N GLN A 270 0.55 13.01 11.57
CA GLN A 270 0.54 12.41 12.91
C GLN A 270 1.03 10.96 12.91
N PHE A 271 0.93 10.25 11.78
CA PHE A 271 1.28 8.83 11.67
C PHE A 271 2.44 8.56 10.73
N THR A 272 2.76 9.49 9.82
CA THR A 272 3.93 9.41 8.96
C THR A 272 5.07 10.24 9.56
N LEU A 273 5.68 9.74 10.63
CA LEU A 273 6.82 10.42 11.29
C LEU A 273 8.02 10.59 10.35
N GLU A 274 8.98 11.42 10.77
CA GLU A 274 10.25 11.59 10.07
C GLU A 274 10.94 10.22 9.86
N GLY A 275 11.25 9.89 8.61
CA GLY A 275 11.75 8.56 8.20
C GLY A 275 10.69 7.67 7.51
N HIS A 276 9.40 7.96 7.66
CA HIS A 276 8.35 7.27 6.92
C HIS A 276 8.41 7.63 5.42
N PRO A 277 8.25 6.67 4.48
CA PRO A 277 8.37 6.93 3.03
C PRO A 277 7.42 7.99 2.50
N HIS A 278 6.22 8.04 3.07
CA HIS A 278 5.18 8.99 2.67
C HIS A 278 5.27 10.34 3.42
N HIS A 279 6.14 10.49 4.42
CA HIS A 279 6.27 11.74 5.18
C HIS A 279 6.56 12.92 4.25
N ARG A 280 7.54 12.78 3.36
CA ARG A 280 7.92 13.83 2.40
C ARG A 280 6.76 14.23 1.48
N TYR A 281 5.94 13.28 1.04
CA TYR A 281 4.78 13.57 0.22
C TYR A 281 3.81 14.50 0.96
N TRP A 282 3.51 14.19 2.21
CA TRP A 282 2.58 14.97 3.03
C TRP A 282 3.14 16.35 3.36
N VAL A 283 4.41 16.46 3.77
CA VAL A 283 5.06 17.74 4.04
C VAL A 283 5.02 18.67 2.82
N ILE A 284 5.37 18.18 1.63
CA ILE A 284 5.37 19.00 0.41
C ILE A 284 3.96 19.49 0.07
N ASN A 285 2.96 18.60 0.06
CA ASN A 285 1.60 18.99 -0.31
C ASN A 285 0.96 19.89 0.75
N SER A 286 1.19 19.64 2.04
CA SER A 286 0.75 20.54 3.12
C SER A 286 1.32 21.93 2.93
N THR A 287 2.62 22.07 2.68
CA THR A 287 3.25 23.38 2.45
C THR A 287 2.66 24.07 1.23
N SER A 288 2.46 23.36 0.11
CA SER A 288 1.83 23.93 -1.08
C SER A 288 0.39 24.38 -0.82
N HIS A 289 -0.41 23.57 -0.13
CA HIS A 289 -1.79 23.91 0.20
C HIS A 289 -1.88 25.11 1.14
N MET A 290 -1.00 25.18 2.15
CA MET A 290 -0.94 26.30 3.08
C MET A 290 -0.43 27.59 2.42
N ALA A 291 0.51 27.49 1.47
CA ALA A 291 0.98 28.64 0.72
C ALA A 291 -0.13 29.25 -0.14
N GLU A 292 -0.86 28.41 -0.88
CA GLU A 292 -2.04 28.85 -1.64
C GLU A 292 -3.10 29.45 -0.70
N MET A 293 -3.35 28.82 0.46
CA MET A 293 -4.31 29.34 1.44
C MET A 293 -3.89 30.72 1.95
N SER A 294 -2.60 30.90 2.28
CA SER A 294 -2.05 32.18 2.75
C SER A 294 -2.12 33.26 1.68
N GLU A 295 -1.83 32.93 0.41
CA GLU A 295 -1.96 33.87 -0.72
C GLU A 295 -3.42 34.34 -0.90
N ARG A 296 -4.39 33.41 -0.84
CA ARG A 296 -5.82 33.74 -0.96
C ARG A 296 -6.38 34.49 0.25
N LEU A 297 -5.85 34.22 1.44
CA LEU A 297 -6.22 34.91 2.68
C LEU A 297 -5.44 36.20 2.92
N GLY A 298 -4.39 36.50 2.14
CA GLY A 298 -3.64 37.75 2.19
C GLY A 298 -4.54 39.00 2.05
N ASP A 299 -5.75 38.82 1.53
CA ASP A 299 -6.81 39.83 1.44
C ASP A 299 -7.65 39.99 2.73
N VAL A 300 -7.53 39.10 3.73
CA VAL A 300 -8.36 39.06 4.95
C VAL A 300 -7.53 38.63 6.18
N ALA A 301 -6.73 39.53 6.74
CA ALA A 301 -5.69 39.21 7.73
C ALA A 301 -6.20 38.79 9.14
N PHE A 302 -5.95 37.52 9.50
CA PHE A 302 -5.65 36.94 10.84
C PHE A 302 -5.39 35.43 10.64
N GLU A 303 -6.20 34.77 9.80
CA GLU A 303 -6.07 33.35 9.47
C GLU A 303 -4.78 33.01 8.71
N ALA A 304 -4.24 33.92 7.88
CA ALA A 304 -2.99 33.70 7.14
C ALA A 304 -1.79 33.39 8.05
N SER A 305 -1.66 34.10 9.19
CA SER A 305 -0.55 33.94 10.13
C SER A 305 -0.46 32.53 10.74
N LYS A 306 -1.60 31.83 10.87
CA LYS A 306 -1.67 30.44 11.36
C LYS A 306 -0.97 29.47 10.41
N TYR A 307 -1.00 29.75 9.11
CA TYR A 307 -0.41 28.90 8.09
C TYR A 307 1.09 29.19 7.92
N ASP A 308 1.54 30.43 8.17
CA ASP A 308 2.94 30.82 8.08
C ASP A 308 3.85 30.06 9.06
N GLU A 309 3.39 29.87 10.32
CA GLU A 309 4.15 29.10 11.32
C GLU A 309 4.29 27.61 10.91
N SER A 310 3.18 26.98 10.48
CA SER A 310 3.19 25.59 10.02
C SER A 310 4.02 25.41 8.75
N MET A 311 3.98 26.37 7.82
CA MET A 311 4.84 26.37 6.63
C MET A 311 6.31 26.51 6.97
N ALA A 312 6.68 27.34 7.95
CA ALA A 312 8.07 27.47 8.40
C ALA A 312 8.60 26.15 8.98
N GLN A 313 7.78 25.47 9.81
CA GLN A 313 8.12 24.16 10.37
C GLN A 313 8.32 23.11 9.26
N TYR A 314 7.42 23.04 8.29
CA TYR A 314 7.55 22.10 7.17
C TYR A 314 8.66 22.46 6.19
N SER A 315 8.95 23.74 5.98
CA SER A 315 10.08 24.18 5.16
C SER A 315 11.42 23.75 5.77
N GLN A 316 11.57 23.89 7.09
CA GLN A 316 12.72 23.36 7.83
C GLN A 316 12.81 21.81 7.73
N ALA A 317 11.66 21.12 7.75
CA ALA A 317 11.61 19.68 7.50
C ALA A 317 12.02 19.31 6.05
N ILE A 318 11.66 20.12 5.05
CA ILE A 318 12.08 19.90 3.65
C ILE A 318 13.59 20.14 3.48
N GLU A 319 14.15 21.16 4.12
CA GLU A 319 15.59 21.46 4.08
C GLU A 319 16.42 20.36 4.76
N SER A 320 15.98 19.88 5.93
CA SER A 320 16.62 18.74 6.61
C SER A 320 16.56 17.47 5.76
N LEU A 321 15.40 17.15 5.16
CA LEU A 321 15.24 16.05 4.20
C LEU A 321 16.16 16.20 2.97
N SER A 322 16.35 17.42 2.48
CA SER A 322 17.23 17.71 1.33
C SER A 322 18.72 17.62 1.71
N SER A 323 19.08 18.00 2.93
CA SER A 323 20.44 17.92 3.46
C SER A 323 20.90 16.47 3.72
N LEU A 324 19.97 15.59 4.12
CA LEU A 324 20.19 14.14 4.25
C LEU A 324 20.48 13.49 2.90
N VAL A 325 19.91 14.01 1.82
CA VAL A 325 20.22 13.60 0.45
C VAL A 325 21.60 14.13 0.06
N THR A 326 21.92 15.41 0.26
CA THR A 326 23.22 15.97 -0.14
C THR A 326 24.41 15.41 0.64
N HIS A 327 24.24 14.98 1.89
CA HIS A 327 25.29 14.29 2.66
C HIS A 327 25.53 12.83 2.23
N LYS A 328 24.62 12.20 1.49
CA LYS A 328 24.78 10.83 0.94
C LYS A 328 24.77 10.74 -0.59
N SER A 329 24.58 11.84 -1.31
CA SER A 329 24.62 11.89 -2.77
C SER A 329 25.43 13.08 -3.29
N ARG A 330 26.77 13.02 -3.16
CA ARG A 330 27.63 13.43 -4.29
C ARG A 330 27.46 12.38 -5.38
N GLY A 331 26.37 12.48 -6.14
CA GLY A 331 26.00 11.48 -7.13
C GLY A 331 24.60 11.68 -7.71
N CYS A 332 24.45 12.78 -8.44
CA CYS A 332 23.48 13.03 -9.51
C CYS A 332 21.98 13.10 -9.17
N LEU A 333 21.47 14.27 -9.54
CA LEU A 333 20.11 14.78 -9.46
C LEU A 333 19.25 14.35 -10.67
N TRP A 334 17.93 14.20 -10.41
CA TRP A 334 16.75 14.26 -11.31
C TRP A 334 16.59 13.23 -12.45
N LEU A 335 15.59 12.33 -12.31
CA LEU A 335 14.21 12.47 -12.82
C LEU A 335 13.28 11.47 -12.10
#